data_AF-A0A0P8DKG1-F1
#
_entry.id   AF-A0A0P8DKG1-F1
#
_cell.length_a   1.000
_cell.length_b   1.000
_cell.length_c   1.000
_cell.angle_alpha   90.00
_cell.angle_beta   90.00
_cell.angle_gamma   90.00
#
_symmetry.space_group_name_H-M   'P 1'
#
loop_
_entity.id
_entity.type
_entity.pdbx_description
1 polymer ?
#
loop_
_entity_poly.entity_id
_entity_poly.type
_entity_poly.pdbx_seq_one_letter_code
_entity_poly.pdbx_strand_id
1 'polypeptide(L)'
;MLLDFWSLFLVAVSGRWWIDRQMSFVSNAWQILKSLSQVRRYIFLCIMEYMANVVYNTFVMLHTPSHLAYSHFVIWLNLLVIISTVVISSPQGALEQQFDEGGFITYFSVIQLFVIAYLAYRVFKQRSKDYAVEYATASETARSRTRNMQSIPTKTNIKPNINPWKSQIAIWAIISFGFAFLALDDLWMIHERLDMAIHRVLQWEETGVSDRLDDLIVGLYGIVAIALLAIYRHELKRYKAVLPQVIAGFAILFVMVGIDVLANRDDIFLMLLSAEATEGIMSWIFVLEEGCKLLSEGFFMIAIYCCWQMAKRAHVERLYALQTSDRESAATVR
;
A
#
# COMPACT_ATOMS: atom_id res chain seq x y z
N MET A 1 -16.27 25.81 2.64
CA MET A 1 -16.12 27.10 1.93
C MET A 1 -14.74 27.29 1.27
N LEU A 2 -13.61 27.30 1.98
CA LEU A 2 -12.28 27.35 1.30
C LEU A 2 -11.82 25.99 0.70
N LEU A 3 -12.40 24.87 1.13
CA LEU A 3 -12.12 23.53 0.58
C LEU A 3 -12.92 23.19 -0.68
N ASP A 4 -14.00 23.91 -0.97
CA ASP A 4 -14.87 23.67 -2.14
C ASP A 4 -14.35 24.38 -3.40
N PHE A 5 -13.52 25.42 -3.23
CA PHE A 5 -12.90 26.14 -4.34
C PHE A 5 -11.76 25.33 -4.99
N TRP A 6 -10.97 24.60 -4.19
CA TRP A 6 -9.87 23.77 -4.69
C TRP A 6 -10.33 22.49 -5.39
N SER A 7 -11.43 21.89 -4.95
CA SER A 7 -12.02 20.71 -5.59
C SER A 7 -12.69 21.05 -6.92
N LEU A 8 -13.37 22.19 -7.03
CA LEU A 8 -13.92 22.69 -8.29
C LEU A 8 -12.82 23.18 -9.25
N PHE A 9 -11.74 23.79 -8.75
CA PHE A 9 -10.59 24.19 -9.56
C PHE A 9 -9.82 22.98 -10.11
N LEU A 10 -9.61 21.92 -9.30
CA LEU A 10 -8.98 20.68 -9.77
C LEU A 10 -9.84 19.93 -10.80
N VAL A 11 -11.17 19.91 -10.65
CA VAL A 11 -12.09 19.26 -11.60
C VAL A 11 -12.25 20.07 -12.90
N ALA A 12 -12.25 21.40 -12.83
CA ALA A 12 -12.34 22.28 -14.00
C ALA A 12 -11.03 22.34 -14.80
N VAL A 13 -9.87 22.31 -14.12
CA VAL A 13 -8.54 22.27 -14.77
C VAL A 13 -8.24 20.86 -15.31
N SER A 14 -8.71 19.79 -14.66
CA SER A 14 -8.51 18.43 -15.16
C SER A 14 -9.37 18.13 -16.39
N GLY A 15 -10.59 18.64 -16.52
CA GLY A 15 -11.49 18.26 -17.63
C GLY A 15 -11.04 18.74 -19.02
N ARG A 16 -10.60 20.00 -19.16
CA ARG A 16 -10.22 20.57 -20.46
C ARG A 16 -8.77 20.27 -20.82
N TRP A 17 -7.88 20.29 -19.83
CA TRP A 17 -6.47 19.92 -20.02
C TRP A 17 -6.30 18.44 -20.37
N TRP A 18 -7.14 17.55 -19.83
CA TRP A 18 -7.07 16.12 -20.12
C TRP A 18 -7.57 15.75 -21.52
N ILE A 19 -8.56 16.48 -22.07
CA ILE A 19 -9.06 16.28 -23.44
C ILE A 19 -8.04 16.76 -24.49
N ASP A 20 -7.43 17.93 -24.28
CA ASP A 20 -6.40 18.45 -25.19
C ASP A 20 -5.10 17.61 -25.12
N ARG A 21 -4.79 17.01 -23.96
CA ARG A 21 -3.69 16.06 -23.79
C ARG A 21 -4.00 14.67 -24.37
N GLN A 22 -5.26 14.22 -24.35
CA GLN A 22 -5.66 13.00 -25.06
C GLN A 22 -5.49 13.15 -26.58
N MET A 23 -5.91 14.28 -27.16
CA MET A 23 -5.74 14.53 -28.61
C MET A 23 -4.27 14.58 -29.03
N SER A 24 -3.40 15.21 -28.23
CA SER A 24 -1.95 15.24 -28.49
C SER A 24 -1.26 13.91 -28.20
N PHE A 25 -1.70 13.16 -27.19
CA PHE A 25 -1.25 11.78 -26.93
C PHE A 25 -1.63 10.84 -28.07
N VAL A 26 -2.86 10.93 -28.60
CA VAL A 26 -3.32 10.14 -29.76
C VAL A 26 -2.54 10.51 -31.02
N SER A 27 -2.28 11.80 -31.26
CA SER A 27 -1.46 12.29 -32.38
C SER A 27 -0.01 11.76 -32.30
N ASN A 28 0.62 11.83 -31.13
CA ASN A 28 1.99 11.35 -30.91
C ASN A 28 2.06 9.81 -30.94
N ALA A 29 1.08 9.12 -30.35
CA ALA A 29 0.96 7.67 -30.44
C ALA A 29 0.79 7.21 -31.89
N TRP A 30 0.07 7.96 -32.72
CA TRP A 30 -0.10 7.67 -34.14
C TRP A 30 1.18 7.85 -34.96
N GLN A 31 1.99 8.88 -34.65
CA GLN A 31 3.32 9.09 -35.24
C GLN A 31 4.28 7.95 -34.85
N ILE A 32 4.28 7.53 -33.59
CA ILE A 32 5.07 6.38 -33.10
C ILE A 32 4.58 5.07 -33.75
N LEU A 33 3.27 4.87 -33.87
CA LEU A 33 2.69 3.71 -34.58
C LEU A 33 3.17 3.61 -36.02
N LYS A 34 3.35 4.73 -36.73
CA LYS A 34 3.87 4.74 -38.11
C LYS A 34 5.35 4.36 -38.22
N SER A 35 6.17 4.56 -37.19
CA SER A 35 7.59 4.20 -37.22
C SER A 35 7.87 2.76 -36.79
N LEU A 36 6.90 2.10 -36.15
CA LEU A 36 7.03 0.71 -35.70
C LEU A 36 6.87 -0.30 -36.86
N SER A 37 7.58 -1.43 -36.76
CA SER A 37 7.37 -2.58 -37.65
C SER A 37 5.96 -3.15 -37.48
N GLN A 38 5.44 -3.84 -38.51
CA GLN A 38 4.04 -4.30 -38.54
C GLN A 38 3.65 -5.17 -37.33
N VAL A 39 4.58 -6.01 -36.85
CA VAL A 39 4.41 -6.84 -35.64
C VAL A 39 4.32 -5.97 -34.38
N ARG A 40 5.19 -4.96 -34.24
CA ARG A 40 5.17 -4.04 -33.10
C ARG A 40 3.89 -3.19 -33.05
N ARG A 41 3.32 -2.83 -34.21
CA ARG A 41 2.01 -2.14 -34.28
C ARG A 41 0.88 -3.02 -33.78
N TYR A 42 0.88 -4.30 -34.14
CA TYR A 42 -0.18 -5.23 -33.74
C TYR A 42 -0.15 -5.46 -32.22
N ILE A 43 1.04 -5.67 -31.64
CA ILE A 43 1.22 -5.77 -30.19
C ILE A 43 0.75 -4.50 -29.49
N PHE A 44 1.14 -3.33 -30.00
CA PHE A 44 0.71 -2.04 -29.44
C PHE A 44 -0.81 -1.86 -29.49
N LEU A 45 -1.47 -2.22 -30.61
CA LEU A 45 -2.92 -2.14 -30.74
C LEU A 45 -3.64 -3.11 -29.82
N CYS A 46 -3.17 -4.36 -29.68
CA CYS A 46 -3.72 -5.30 -28.71
C CYS A 46 -3.56 -4.80 -27.27
N ILE A 47 -2.42 -4.20 -26.93
CA ILE A 47 -2.21 -3.56 -25.63
C ILE A 47 -3.20 -2.42 -25.45
N MET A 48 -3.36 -1.52 -26.42
CA MET A 48 -4.28 -0.39 -26.31
C MET A 48 -5.75 -0.80 -26.21
N GLU A 49 -6.17 -1.82 -26.94
CA GLU A 49 -7.53 -2.39 -26.86
C GLU A 49 -7.76 -3.08 -25.52
N TYR A 50 -6.75 -3.81 -25.03
CA TYR A 50 -6.74 -4.37 -23.70
C TYR A 50 -6.81 -3.28 -22.62
N MET A 51 -6.04 -2.20 -22.76
CA MET A 51 -6.05 -1.04 -21.86
C MET A 51 -7.40 -0.32 -21.87
N ALA A 52 -8.02 -0.16 -23.04
CA ALA A 52 -9.36 0.41 -23.14
C ALA A 52 -10.40 -0.45 -22.41
N ASN A 53 -10.29 -1.79 -22.52
CA ASN A 53 -11.14 -2.71 -21.78
C ASN A 53 -10.85 -2.72 -20.26
N VAL A 54 -9.60 -2.61 -19.84
CA VAL A 54 -9.25 -2.47 -18.41
C VAL A 54 -9.77 -1.16 -17.85
N VAL A 55 -9.62 -0.04 -18.56
CA VAL A 55 -10.15 1.26 -18.15
C VAL A 55 -11.67 1.25 -18.12
N TYR A 56 -12.33 0.66 -19.12
CA TYR A 56 -13.78 0.50 -19.16
C TYR A 56 -14.29 -0.36 -18.00
N ASN A 57 -13.68 -1.52 -17.77
CA ASN A 57 -14.03 -2.40 -16.65
C ASN A 57 -13.73 -1.77 -15.30
N THR A 58 -12.65 -1.00 -15.19
CA THR A 58 -12.31 -0.18 -14.01
C THR A 58 -13.37 0.89 -13.77
N PHE A 59 -13.83 1.57 -14.81
CA PHE A 59 -14.86 2.59 -14.75
C PHE A 59 -16.21 1.99 -14.32
N VAL A 60 -16.57 0.83 -14.87
CA VAL A 60 -17.76 0.06 -14.46
C VAL A 60 -17.63 -0.46 -13.02
N MET A 61 -16.42 -0.87 -12.61
CA MET A 61 -16.09 -1.30 -11.25
C MET A 61 -16.12 -0.17 -10.23
N LEU A 62 -15.72 1.05 -10.58
CA LEU A 62 -15.82 2.23 -9.73
C LEU A 62 -17.28 2.55 -9.34
N HIS A 63 -18.24 2.06 -10.10
CA HIS A 63 -19.67 2.22 -9.85
C HIS A 63 -20.30 1.03 -9.11
N THR A 64 -19.55 -0.05 -8.83
CA THR A 64 -20.01 -1.20 -8.05
C THR A 64 -19.25 -1.30 -6.71
N PRO A 65 -19.92 -1.14 -5.55
CA PRO A 65 -19.26 -1.07 -4.25
C PRO A 65 -18.88 -2.45 -3.69
N SER A 66 -18.23 -3.30 -4.50
CA SER A 66 -17.69 -4.57 -4.07
C SER A 66 -16.18 -4.43 -3.79
N HIS A 67 -15.73 -4.99 -2.67
CA HIS A 67 -14.30 -5.06 -2.32
C HIS A 67 -13.49 -5.84 -3.38
N LEU A 68 -14.15 -6.74 -4.11
CA LEU A 68 -13.57 -7.50 -5.21
C LEU A 68 -13.19 -6.60 -6.39
N ALA A 69 -14.03 -5.61 -6.71
CA ALA A 69 -13.77 -4.65 -7.78
C ALA A 69 -12.51 -3.81 -7.51
N TYR A 70 -12.35 -3.31 -6.28
CA TYR A 70 -11.14 -2.58 -5.89
C TYR A 70 -9.89 -3.45 -5.94
N SER A 71 -10.00 -4.71 -5.50
CA SER A 71 -8.89 -5.66 -5.53
C SER A 71 -8.40 -5.93 -6.95
N HIS A 72 -9.32 -6.19 -7.88
CA HIS A 72 -8.99 -6.36 -9.29
C HIS A 72 -8.37 -5.11 -9.89
N PHE A 73 -8.91 -3.93 -9.59
CA PHE A 73 -8.36 -2.67 -10.07
C PHE A 73 -6.89 -2.49 -9.66
N VAL A 74 -6.56 -2.70 -8.38
CA VAL A 74 -5.18 -2.52 -7.89
C VAL A 74 -4.21 -3.50 -8.56
N ILE A 75 -4.58 -4.78 -8.71
CA ILE A 75 -3.73 -5.77 -9.38
C ILE A 75 -3.56 -5.44 -10.86
N TRP A 76 -4.64 -5.11 -11.56
CA TRP A 76 -4.58 -4.75 -12.98
C TRP A 76 -3.77 -3.49 -13.22
N LEU A 77 -3.88 -2.48 -12.36
CA LEU A 77 -3.10 -1.26 -12.47
C LEU A 77 -1.61 -1.54 -12.32
N ASN A 78 -1.21 -2.36 -11.35
CA ASN A 78 0.20 -2.75 -11.16
C ASN A 78 0.73 -3.51 -12.39
N LEU A 79 -0.01 -4.52 -12.86
CA LEU A 79 0.39 -5.29 -14.04
C LEU A 79 0.47 -4.41 -15.29
N LEU A 80 -0.49 -3.50 -15.46
CA LEU A 80 -0.51 -2.52 -16.55
C LEU A 80 0.74 -1.66 -16.53
N VAL A 81 1.08 -1.10 -15.37
CA VAL A 81 2.27 -0.26 -15.20
C VAL A 81 3.52 -1.04 -15.59
N ILE A 82 3.74 -2.22 -15.00
CA ILE A 82 4.91 -3.08 -15.30
C ILE A 82 4.99 -3.39 -16.81
N ILE A 83 3.92 -3.94 -17.39
CA ILE A 83 3.88 -4.33 -18.80
C ILE A 83 4.11 -3.13 -19.71
N SER A 84 3.48 -1.99 -19.42
CA SER A 84 3.62 -0.77 -20.22
C SER A 84 5.06 -0.24 -20.17
N THR A 85 5.70 -0.25 -19.00
CA THR A 85 7.11 0.14 -18.84
C THR A 85 8.02 -0.78 -19.65
N VAL A 86 7.85 -2.11 -19.55
CA VAL A 86 8.65 -3.07 -20.34
C VAL A 86 8.49 -2.83 -21.83
N VAL A 87 7.26 -2.69 -22.33
CA VAL A 87 6.97 -2.54 -23.75
C VAL A 87 7.52 -1.23 -24.33
N ILE A 88 7.48 -0.14 -23.55
CA ILE A 88 7.96 1.17 -23.98
C ILE A 88 9.49 1.25 -23.92
N SER A 89 10.10 0.70 -22.87
CA SER A 89 11.52 0.89 -22.57
C SER A 89 12.43 -0.16 -23.21
N SER A 90 11.95 -1.38 -23.41
CA SER A 90 12.74 -2.47 -24.02
C SER A 90 13.28 -2.11 -25.41
N PRO A 91 12.50 -1.53 -26.35
CA PRO A 91 13.02 -1.14 -27.66
C PRO A 91 14.06 -0.03 -27.64
N GLN A 92 14.17 0.71 -26.53
CA GLN A 92 15.06 1.87 -26.38
C GLN A 92 16.34 1.51 -25.61
N GLY A 93 16.47 0.28 -25.11
CA GLY A 93 17.56 -0.11 -24.22
C GLY A 93 17.54 0.61 -22.86
N ALA A 94 16.39 1.22 -22.50
CA ALA A 94 16.23 1.99 -21.26
C ALA A 94 15.48 1.19 -20.18
N LEU A 95 15.43 -0.14 -20.31
CA LEU A 95 14.66 -1.00 -19.41
C LEU A 95 15.19 -0.92 -17.99
N GLU A 96 16.50 -1.14 -17.84
CA GLU A 96 17.22 -1.05 -16.56
C GLU A 96 16.92 0.31 -15.90
N GLN A 97 17.20 1.43 -16.57
CA GLN A 97 16.93 2.78 -16.04
C GLN A 97 15.49 3.01 -15.54
N GLN A 98 14.47 2.37 -16.11
CA GLN A 98 13.08 2.56 -15.65
C GLN A 98 12.72 1.73 -14.42
N PHE A 99 13.41 0.62 -14.22
CA PHE A 99 13.27 -0.28 -13.07
C PHE A 99 14.36 -0.04 -12.00
N ASP A 100 15.41 0.70 -12.35
CA ASP A 100 16.48 1.12 -11.44
C ASP A 100 16.00 2.21 -10.47
N GLU A 101 16.82 2.48 -9.47
CA GLU A 101 16.60 3.51 -8.47
C GLU A 101 16.40 4.89 -9.11
N GLY A 102 15.35 5.60 -8.67
CA GLY A 102 14.95 6.87 -9.29
C GLY A 102 14.26 6.74 -10.66
N GLY A 103 14.03 5.51 -11.14
CA GLY A 103 13.21 5.21 -12.31
C GLY A 103 11.71 5.46 -12.11
N PHE A 104 10.93 5.31 -13.19
CA PHE A 104 9.48 5.49 -13.14
C PHE A 104 8.79 4.53 -12.15
N ILE A 105 9.25 3.29 -12.09
CA ILE A 105 8.67 2.25 -11.22
C ILE A 105 8.84 2.63 -9.75
N THR A 106 10.02 3.11 -9.36
CA THR A 106 10.33 3.61 -8.01
C THR A 106 9.37 4.71 -7.58
N TYR A 107 9.15 5.73 -8.41
CA TYR A 107 8.19 6.79 -8.08
C TYR A 107 6.75 6.27 -7.95
N PHE A 108 6.37 5.29 -8.78
CA PHE A 108 5.05 4.70 -8.71
C PHE A 108 4.86 3.90 -7.41
N SER A 109 5.85 3.10 -7.00
CA SER A 109 5.91 2.41 -5.71
C SER A 109 5.81 3.39 -4.53
N VAL A 110 6.62 4.46 -4.51
CA VAL A 110 6.58 5.48 -3.46
C VAL A 110 5.18 6.08 -3.28
N ILE A 111 4.48 6.36 -4.38
CA ILE A 111 3.08 6.83 -4.33
C ILE A 111 2.17 5.77 -3.71
N GLN A 112 2.33 4.49 -4.08
CA GLN A 112 1.55 3.40 -3.49
C GLN A 112 1.81 3.27 -1.98
N LEU A 113 3.07 3.29 -1.54
CA LEU A 113 3.44 3.25 -0.12
C LEU A 113 2.78 4.39 0.67
N PHE A 114 2.76 5.62 0.14
CA PHE A 114 2.03 6.72 0.76
C PHE A 114 0.50 6.51 0.79
N VAL A 115 -0.08 5.93 -0.26
CA VAL A 115 -1.50 5.57 -0.27
C VAL A 115 -1.80 4.52 0.81
N ILE A 116 -0.95 3.49 0.95
CA ILE A 116 -1.07 2.47 1.99
C ILE A 116 -0.99 3.12 3.37
N ALA A 117 0.02 3.98 3.59
CA ALA A 117 0.20 4.72 4.84
C ALA A 117 -1.03 5.57 5.17
N TYR A 118 -1.60 6.27 4.19
CA TYR A 118 -2.80 7.07 4.36
C TYR A 118 -4.02 6.20 4.71
N LEU A 119 -4.22 5.07 4.02
CA LEU A 119 -5.32 4.16 4.32
C LEU A 119 -5.18 3.58 5.74
N ALA A 120 -3.98 3.22 6.19
CA ALA A 120 -3.72 2.76 7.55
C ALA A 120 -4.07 3.84 8.58
N TYR A 121 -3.71 5.09 8.33
CA TYR A 121 -4.13 6.23 9.16
C TYR A 121 -5.65 6.39 9.20
N ARG A 122 -6.35 6.15 8.08
CA ARG A 122 -7.82 6.17 8.04
C ARG A 122 -8.43 5.07 8.90
N VAL A 123 -7.84 3.87 8.94
CA VAL A 123 -8.23 2.80 9.87
C VAL A 123 -8.03 3.27 11.31
N PHE A 124 -6.84 3.80 11.63
CA PHE A 124 -6.51 4.33 12.96
C PHE A 124 -7.53 5.37 13.44
N LYS A 125 -7.85 6.36 12.60
CA LYS A 125 -8.82 7.41 12.91
C LYS A 125 -10.22 6.86 13.15
N GLN A 126 -10.63 5.88 12.36
CA GLN A 126 -11.94 5.26 12.49
C GLN A 126 -12.03 4.45 13.80
N ARG A 127 -11.01 3.65 14.08
CA ARG A 127 -10.94 2.81 15.30
C ARG A 127 -10.82 3.63 16.58
N SER A 128 -10.15 4.78 16.52
CA SER A 128 -10.10 5.72 17.63
C SER A 128 -11.49 6.26 18.01
N LYS A 129 -12.37 6.49 17.02
CA LYS A 129 -13.77 6.87 17.30
C LYS A 129 -14.55 5.74 17.94
N ASP A 130 -14.42 4.52 17.42
CA ASP A 130 -15.08 3.33 17.98
C ASP A 130 -14.71 3.12 19.45
N TYR A 131 -13.43 3.33 19.76
CA TYR A 131 -12.91 3.18 21.11
C TYR A 131 -13.46 4.23 22.06
N ALA A 132 -13.59 5.48 21.61
CA ALA A 132 -14.23 6.54 22.41
C ALA A 132 -15.69 6.20 22.73
N VAL A 133 -16.44 5.65 21.77
CA VAL A 133 -17.82 5.20 21.97
C VAL A 133 -17.88 4.03 22.96
N GLU A 134 -17.02 3.02 22.79
CA GLU A 134 -16.96 1.83 23.66
C GLU A 134 -16.58 2.18 25.11
N TYR A 135 -15.68 3.15 25.28
CA TYR A 135 -15.32 3.67 26.59
C TYR A 135 -16.49 4.43 27.24
N ALA A 136 -17.18 5.30 26.48
CA ALA A 136 -18.32 6.06 26.98
C ALA A 136 -19.45 5.12 27.47
N THR A 137 -19.80 4.11 26.68
CA THR A 137 -20.86 3.14 27.03
C THR A 137 -20.47 2.26 28.22
N ALA A 138 -19.20 1.84 28.32
CA ALA A 138 -18.71 1.10 29.48
C ALA A 138 -18.77 1.94 30.77
N SER A 139 -18.42 3.23 30.69
CA SER A 139 -18.46 4.15 31.83
C SER A 139 -19.89 4.40 32.32
N GLU A 140 -20.85 4.52 31.40
CA GLU A 140 -22.26 4.69 31.74
C GLU A 140 -22.86 3.44 32.37
N THR A 141 -22.53 2.27 31.83
CA THR A 141 -22.94 0.97 32.40
C THR A 141 -22.41 0.78 33.83
N ALA A 142 -21.15 1.13 34.07
CA ALA A 142 -20.55 1.09 35.41
C ALA A 142 -21.26 2.06 36.36
N ARG A 143 -21.58 3.28 35.90
CA ARG A 143 -22.27 4.31 36.68
C ARG A 143 -23.71 3.90 37.04
N SER A 144 -24.44 3.28 36.11
CA SER A 144 -25.79 2.77 36.36
C SER A 144 -25.80 1.65 37.39
N ARG A 145 -24.79 0.74 37.37
CA ARG A 145 -24.63 -0.28 38.41
C ARG A 145 -24.37 0.33 39.79
N THR A 146 -23.49 1.32 39.89
CA THR A 146 -23.20 1.98 41.18
C THR A 146 -24.36 2.84 41.68
N ARG A 147 -25.12 3.47 40.79
CA ARG A 147 -26.29 4.30 41.16
C ARG A 147 -27.40 3.44 41.79
N ASN A 148 -27.56 2.20 41.35
CA ASN A 148 -28.47 1.24 41.97
C ASN A 148 -27.96 0.68 43.31
N MET A 149 -26.69 0.91 43.69
CA MET A 149 -26.12 0.44 44.96
C MET A 149 -26.00 1.52 46.04
N GLN A 150 -25.83 2.82 45.74
CA GLN A 150 -25.77 3.86 46.78
C GLN A 150 -25.81 5.30 46.25
N SER A 151 -26.51 6.16 47.00
CA SER A 151 -26.78 7.59 46.81
C SER A 151 -25.58 8.53 47.03
N ILE A 152 -24.37 8.17 46.61
CA ILE A 152 -23.17 8.99 46.87
C ILE A 152 -22.80 9.84 45.65
N PRO A 153 -22.78 11.19 45.77
CA PRO A 153 -22.47 12.09 44.66
C PRO A 153 -20.97 12.30 44.55
N THR A 154 -20.31 11.62 43.61
CA THR A 154 -18.95 11.98 43.21
C THR A 154 -18.89 12.24 41.71
N LYS A 155 -19.00 13.52 41.34
CA LYS A 155 -18.57 14.05 40.03
C LYS A 155 -17.04 14.06 39.99
N THR A 156 -16.42 12.90 39.84
CA THR A 156 -15.00 12.85 39.48
C THR A 156 -14.90 12.79 37.96
N ASN A 157 -14.35 13.87 37.39
CA ASN A 157 -14.02 14.01 35.98
C ASN A 157 -12.81 13.11 35.67
N ILE A 158 -13.02 11.79 35.66
CA ILE A 158 -11.97 10.82 35.36
C ILE A 158 -11.76 10.84 33.84
N LYS A 159 -10.82 11.66 33.38
CA LYS A 159 -10.21 11.43 32.06
C LYS A 159 -9.50 10.07 32.15
N PRO A 160 -9.89 9.07 31.36
CA PRO A 160 -9.14 7.82 31.35
C PRO A 160 -7.69 8.11 30.95
N ASN A 161 -6.75 7.63 31.76
CA ASN A 161 -5.35 7.58 31.38
C ASN A 161 -5.17 6.43 30.37
N ILE A 162 -5.62 6.66 29.14
CA ILE A 162 -5.42 5.73 28.03
C ILE A 162 -3.99 5.97 27.57
N ASN A 163 -3.06 5.11 27.93
CA ASN A 163 -1.75 5.12 27.28
C ASN A 163 -1.96 4.67 25.82
N PRO A 164 -1.86 5.57 24.82
CA PRO A 164 -2.23 5.26 23.45
C PRO A 164 -1.36 4.14 22.85
N TRP A 165 -0.12 3.99 23.33
CA TRP A 165 0.84 2.97 22.87
C TRP A 165 0.52 1.56 23.36
N LYS A 166 -0.19 1.44 24.49
CA LYS A 166 -0.70 0.15 25.00
C LYS A 166 -2.05 -0.23 24.39
N SER A 167 -2.69 0.68 23.66
CA SER A 167 -3.94 0.39 22.97
C SER A 167 -3.69 -0.51 21.77
N GLN A 168 -4.57 -1.49 21.56
CA GLN A 168 -4.55 -2.37 20.38
C GLN A 168 -4.68 -1.57 19.06
N ILE A 169 -5.13 -0.33 19.13
CA ILE A 169 -5.29 0.57 17.98
C ILE A 169 -3.95 1.16 17.52
N ALA A 170 -2.94 1.18 18.39
CA ALA A 170 -1.62 1.73 18.10
C ALA A 170 -0.98 1.10 16.85
N ILE A 171 -1.26 -0.18 16.59
CA ILE A 171 -0.76 -0.89 15.41
C ILE A 171 -1.08 -0.16 14.10
N TRP A 172 -2.25 0.46 13.97
CA TRP A 172 -2.62 1.17 12.75
C TRP A 172 -1.83 2.45 12.54
N ALA A 173 -1.46 3.13 13.63
CA ALA A 173 -0.56 4.27 13.57
C ALA A 173 0.88 3.83 13.25
N ILE A 174 1.33 2.72 13.84
CA ILE A 174 2.65 2.12 13.56
C ILE A 174 2.75 1.68 12.10
N ILE A 175 1.73 0.98 11.57
CA ILE A 175 1.66 0.58 10.15
C ILE A 175 1.70 1.82 9.24
N SER A 176 0.89 2.85 9.58
CA SER A 176 0.86 4.09 8.80
C SER A 176 2.24 4.76 8.76
N PHE A 177 2.89 4.89 9.91
CA PHE A 177 4.24 5.45 9.98
C PHE A 177 5.27 4.57 9.28
N GLY A 178 5.20 3.24 9.43
CA GLY A 178 6.12 2.30 8.80
C GLY A 178 6.08 2.36 7.28
N PHE A 179 4.89 2.38 6.67
CA PHE A 179 4.78 2.54 5.21
C PHE A 179 5.20 3.93 4.72
N ALA A 180 4.94 4.99 5.50
CA ALA A 180 5.44 6.32 5.16
C ALA A 180 6.98 6.37 5.26
N PHE A 181 7.57 5.67 6.23
CA PHE A 181 9.01 5.52 6.35
C PHE A 181 9.58 4.77 5.15
N LEU A 182 9.00 3.62 4.76
CA LEU A 182 9.43 2.89 3.55
C LEU A 182 9.36 3.76 2.28
N ALA A 183 8.29 4.56 2.13
CA ALA A 183 8.18 5.49 1.00
C ALA A 183 9.31 6.54 0.97
N LEU A 184 9.75 6.99 2.14
CA LEU A 184 10.84 7.95 2.27
C LEU A 184 12.21 7.29 2.14
N ASP A 185 12.32 6.04 2.60
CA ASP A 185 13.50 5.21 2.42
C ASP A 185 13.78 5.01 0.93
N ASP A 186 12.79 4.57 0.16
CA ASP A 186 12.90 4.43 -1.29
C ASP A 186 13.24 5.75 -2.01
N LEU A 187 12.73 6.89 -1.52
CA LEU A 187 12.99 8.19 -2.15
C LEU A 187 14.39 8.75 -1.83
N TRP A 188 14.94 8.41 -0.67
CA TRP A 188 16.18 8.97 -0.15
C TRP A 188 17.32 7.98 -0.02
N MET A 189 17.05 6.71 -0.34
CA MET A 189 18.02 5.62 -0.30
C MET A 189 18.61 5.51 1.12
N ILE A 190 17.74 5.47 2.15
CA ILE A 190 18.19 5.49 3.55
C ILE A 190 18.90 4.17 3.88
N HIS A 191 18.37 3.05 3.42
CA HIS A 191 18.96 1.72 3.60
C HIS A 191 20.36 1.60 2.99
N GLU A 192 20.58 2.07 1.76
CA GLU A 192 21.94 2.16 1.15
C GLU A 192 22.88 3.09 1.93
N ARG A 193 22.40 4.28 2.32
CA ARG A 193 23.22 5.22 3.11
C ARG A 193 23.60 4.65 4.47
N LEU A 194 22.72 3.85 5.05
CA LEU A 194 22.94 3.18 6.32
C LEU A 194 23.96 2.05 6.15
N ASP A 195 23.86 1.26 5.08
CA ASP A 195 24.88 0.27 4.74
C ASP A 195 26.26 0.92 4.56
N MET A 196 26.38 1.92 3.68
CA MET A 196 27.62 2.68 3.49
C MET A 196 28.18 3.24 4.81
N ALA A 197 27.32 3.65 5.74
CA ALA A 197 27.75 4.14 7.04
C ALA A 197 28.29 3.01 7.93
N ILE A 198 27.66 1.83 7.92
CA ILE A 198 28.10 0.65 8.67
C ILE A 198 29.49 0.21 8.19
N HIS A 199 29.71 0.12 6.88
CA HIS A 199 31.01 -0.21 6.30
C HIS A 199 32.11 0.75 6.73
N ARG A 200 31.83 2.06 6.66
CA ARG A 200 32.79 3.09 7.09
C ARG A 200 33.12 3.02 8.58
N VAL A 201 32.14 2.74 9.42
CA VAL A 201 32.32 2.69 10.88
C VAL A 201 33.06 1.41 11.30
N LEU A 202 32.76 0.27 10.67
CA LEU A 202 33.33 -1.02 11.01
C LEU A 202 34.63 -1.35 10.28
N GLN A 203 35.02 -0.53 9.29
CA GLN A 203 36.17 -0.78 8.42
C GLN A 203 36.13 -2.18 7.80
N TRP A 204 34.94 -2.68 7.49
CA TRP A 204 34.79 -3.95 6.78
C TRP A 204 35.15 -3.71 5.31
N GLU A 205 35.97 -4.60 4.76
CA GLU A 205 36.16 -4.66 3.31
C GLU A 205 34.84 -5.12 2.68
N GLU A 206 34.48 -4.49 1.56
CA GLU A 206 33.37 -4.90 0.69
C GLU A 206 33.63 -6.34 0.22
N THR A 207 33.08 -7.28 0.99
CA THR A 207 33.00 -8.69 0.64
C THR A 207 31.63 -8.95 0.05
N GLY A 208 31.49 -9.99 -0.77
CA GLY A 208 30.18 -10.33 -1.34
C GLY A 208 29.06 -10.65 -0.33
N VAL A 209 29.32 -10.68 0.98
CA VAL A 209 28.29 -10.76 2.04
C VAL A 209 27.89 -9.38 2.55
N SER A 210 28.82 -8.43 2.56
CA SER A 210 28.62 -7.09 3.08
C SER A 210 27.97 -6.15 2.06
N ASP A 211 28.08 -6.45 0.75
CA ASP A 211 27.35 -5.77 -0.34
C ASP A 211 25.86 -6.16 -0.43
N ARG A 212 25.34 -6.92 0.54
CA ARG A 212 23.94 -7.43 0.58
C ARG A 212 23.20 -6.96 1.83
N LEU A 213 23.81 -6.04 2.56
CA LEU A 213 23.29 -5.61 3.85
C LEU A 213 22.03 -4.77 3.66
N ASP A 214 21.97 -3.98 2.59
CA ASP A 214 20.80 -3.29 2.05
C ASP A 214 19.61 -4.24 1.85
N ASP A 215 19.75 -5.33 1.11
CA ASP A 215 18.68 -6.32 0.89
C ASP A 215 18.20 -6.91 2.23
N LEU A 216 19.17 -7.16 3.12
CA LEU A 216 18.91 -7.71 4.45
C LEU A 216 18.20 -6.69 5.35
N ILE A 217 18.49 -5.39 5.21
CA ILE A 217 17.80 -4.30 5.92
C ILE A 217 16.34 -4.27 5.49
N VAL A 218 16.05 -4.36 4.19
CA VAL A 218 14.66 -4.42 3.68
C VAL A 218 13.94 -5.67 4.19
N GLY A 219 14.59 -6.83 4.13
CA GLY A 219 14.07 -8.07 4.72
C GLY A 219 13.79 -7.95 6.22
N LEU A 220 14.66 -7.26 6.96
CA LEU A 220 14.51 -7.01 8.40
C LEU A 220 13.30 -6.13 8.70
N TYR A 221 13.00 -5.11 7.88
CA TYR A 221 11.77 -4.34 8.02
C TYR A 221 10.53 -5.24 7.90
N GLY A 222 10.53 -6.16 6.94
CA GLY A 222 9.48 -7.17 6.79
C GLY A 222 9.31 -8.03 8.04
N ILE A 223 10.41 -8.52 8.62
CA ILE A 223 10.40 -9.32 9.86
C ILE A 223 9.86 -8.52 11.05
N VAL A 224 10.31 -7.26 11.21
CA VAL A 224 9.83 -6.37 12.28
C VAL A 224 8.32 -6.13 12.13
N ALA A 225 7.83 -5.92 10.90
CA ALA A 225 6.41 -5.76 10.64
C ALA A 225 5.62 -7.02 11.05
N ILE A 226 6.10 -8.22 10.70
CA ILE A 226 5.47 -9.49 11.12
C ILE A 226 5.45 -9.63 12.65
N ALA A 227 6.55 -9.30 13.33
CA ALA A 227 6.64 -9.34 14.78
C ALA A 227 5.62 -8.39 15.43
N LEU A 228 5.48 -7.16 14.91
CA LEU A 228 4.47 -6.20 15.36
C LEU A 228 3.05 -6.73 15.12
N LEU A 229 2.76 -7.31 13.96
CA LEU A 229 1.47 -7.94 13.67
C LEU A 229 1.16 -9.10 14.65
N ALA A 230 2.17 -9.89 15.03
CA ALA A 230 2.04 -10.95 16.02
C ALA A 230 1.77 -10.41 17.44
N ILE A 231 2.44 -9.32 17.84
CA ILE A 231 2.21 -8.63 19.13
C ILE A 231 0.78 -8.07 19.19
N TYR A 232 0.33 -7.41 18.13
CA TYR A 232 -1.00 -6.78 18.03
C TYR A 232 -2.06 -7.70 17.39
N ARG A 233 -1.85 -9.02 17.43
CA ARG A 233 -2.73 -10.04 16.81
C ARG A 233 -4.20 -9.96 17.23
N HIS A 234 -4.49 -9.40 18.42
CA HIS A 234 -5.86 -9.25 18.90
C HIS A 234 -6.66 -8.25 18.06
N GLU A 235 -6.03 -7.17 17.58
CA GLU A 235 -6.68 -6.25 16.65
C GLU A 235 -6.85 -6.90 15.28
N LEU A 236 -5.84 -7.61 14.78
CA LEU A 236 -5.90 -8.29 13.48
C LEU A 236 -6.95 -9.39 13.40
N LYS A 237 -7.26 -10.05 14.53
CA LYS A 237 -8.36 -11.03 14.61
C LYS A 237 -9.73 -10.44 14.26
N ARG A 238 -9.90 -9.11 14.27
CA ARG A 238 -11.12 -8.44 13.78
C ARG A 238 -11.21 -8.43 12.25
N TYR A 239 -10.08 -8.63 11.57
CA TYR A 239 -9.94 -8.51 10.12
C TYR A 239 -9.42 -9.82 9.49
N LYS A 240 -9.78 -10.99 10.02
CA LYS A 240 -9.28 -12.29 9.49
C LYS A 240 -9.50 -12.48 7.99
N ALA A 241 -10.56 -11.88 7.44
CA ALA A 241 -10.86 -11.93 6.01
C ALA A 241 -9.76 -11.32 5.13
N VAL A 242 -8.90 -10.43 5.66
CA VAL A 242 -7.79 -9.82 4.91
C VAL A 242 -6.46 -10.56 5.06
N LEU A 243 -6.41 -11.58 5.92
CA LEU A 243 -5.16 -12.28 6.22
C LEU A 243 -4.52 -12.95 4.99
N PRO A 244 -5.28 -13.55 4.05
CA PRO A 244 -4.68 -14.09 2.82
C PRO A 244 -3.92 -13.04 2.01
N GLN A 245 -4.44 -11.81 1.92
CA GLN A 245 -3.78 -10.72 1.20
C GLN A 245 -2.52 -10.25 1.93
N VAL A 246 -2.56 -10.16 3.26
CA VAL A 246 -1.36 -9.83 4.06
C VAL A 246 -0.28 -10.90 3.88
N ILE A 247 -0.64 -12.18 3.93
CA ILE A 247 0.29 -13.30 3.71
C ILE A 247 0.86 -13.26 2.29
N ALA A 248 0.03 -13.03 1.28
CA ALA A 248 0.48 -12.90 -0.10
C ALA A 248 1.46 -11.74 -0.28
N GLY A 249 1.17 -10.57 0.32
CA GLY A 249 2.08 -9.42 0.32
C GLY A 249 3.45 -9.78 0.92
N PHE A 250 3.49 -10.33 2.13
CA PHE A 250 4.77 -10.74 2.74
C PHE A 250 5.48 -11.85 1.96
N ALA A 251 4.75 -12.83 1.43
CA ALA A 251 5.36 -13.90 0.65
C ALA A 251 6.05 -13.35 -0.59
N ILE A 252 5.39 -12.44 -1.32
CA ILE A 252 5.98 -11.80 -2.50
C ILE A 252 7.13 -10.88 -2.11
N LEU A 253 7.03 -10.14 -1.00
CA LEU A 253 8.12 -9.32 -0.47
C LEU A 253 9.39 -10.15 -0.20
N PHE A 254 9.26 -11.30 0.47
CA PHE A 254 10.43 -12.15 0.74
C PHE A 254 10.93 -12.88 -0.50
N VAL A 255 10.06 -13.15 -1.49
CA VAL A 255 10.50 -13.63 -2.80
C VAL A 255 11.33 -12.56 -3.50
N MET A 256 10.90 -11.29 -3.47
CA MET A 256 11.68 -10.17 -4.01
C MET A 256 13.05 -10.07 -3.36
N VAL A 257 13.12 -9.99 -2.02
CA VAL A 257 14.40 -9.97 -1.27
C VAL A 257 15.26 -11.20 -1.59
N GLY A 258 14.63 -12.37 -1.77
CA GLY A 258 15.34 -13.58 -2.14
C GLY A 258 15.90 -13.55 -3.56
N ILE A 259 15.19 -12.94 -4.52
CA ILE A 259 15.66 -12.76 -5.89
C ILE A 259 16.87 -11.83 -5.89
N ASP A 260 16.76 -10.70 -5.19
CA ASP A 260 17.79 -9.66 -5.09
C ASP A 260 19.11 -10.21 -4.51
N VAL A 261 19.03 -10.87 -3.34
CA VAL A 261 20.17 -11.56 -2.71
C VAL A 261 20.79 -12.63 -3.64
N LEU A 262 20.00 -13.27 -4.49
CA LEU A 262 20.51 -14.26 -5.47
C LEU A 262 21.12 -13.60 -6.70
N ALA A 263 20.54 -12.49 -7.17
CA ALA A 263 20.98 -11.71 -8.31
C ALA A 263 22.36 -11.10 -8.08
N ASN A 264 22.60 -10.64 -6.85
CA ASN A 264 23.86 -10.01 -6.42
C ASN A 264 25.04 -11.01 -6.27
N ARG A 265 24.99 -12.17 -6.96
CA ARG A 265 26.06 -13.19 -7.02
C ARG A 265 26.46 -13.47 -8.46
N ASP A 266 27.11 -12.51 -9.09
CA ASP A 266 27.64 -12.62 -10.47
C ASP A 266 28.43 -13.91 -10.68
N ASP A 267 29.20 -14.34 -9.68
CA ASP A 267 30.02 -15.56 -9.74
C ASP A 267 29.24 -16.84 -10.02
N ILE A 268 27.99 -16.98 -9.53
CA ILE A 268 27.18 -18.18 -9.81
C ILE A 268 26.70 -18.16 -11.25
N PHE A 269 26.19 -17.01 -11.71
CA PHE A 269 25.64 -16.88 -13.05
C PHE A 269 26.75 -17.00 -14.10
N LEU A 270 27.91 -16.37 -13.88
CA LEU A 270 29.09 -16.49 -14.74
C LEU A 270 29.68 -17.91 -14.76
N MET A 271 29.52 -18.68 -13.68
CA MET A 271 29.93 -20.10 -13.65
C MET A 271 28.99 -21.01 -14.44
N LEU A 272 27.72 -20.63 -14.59
CA LEU A 272 26.69 -21.45 -15.23
C LEU A 272 26.36 -21.03 -16.67
N LEU A 273 26.60 -19.77 -17.04
CA LEU A 273 26.18 -19.13 -18.29
C LEU A 273 27.33 -18.35 -18.93
N SER A 274 27.23 -18.09 -20.25
CA SER A 274 28.16 -17.17 -20.93
C SER A 274 27.91 -15.72 -20.49
N ALA A 275 28.92 -14.86 -20.64
CA ALA A 275 28.83 -13.44 -20.27
C ALA A 275 27.65 -12.72 -20.96
N GLU A 276 27.44 -12.96 -22.26
CA GLU A 276 26.33 -12.39 -23.03
C GLU A 276 24.95 -12.88 -22.56
N ALA A 277 24.85 -14.15 -22.13
CA ALA A 277 23.60 -14.69 -21.58
C ALA A 277 23.33 -14.12 -20.18
N THR A 278 24.38 -13.86 -19.40
CA THR A 278 24.29 -13.31 -18.05
C THR A 278 23.73 -11.88 -18.09
N GLU A 279 24.28 -11.01 -18.92
CA GLU A 279 23.81 -9.62 -19.08
C GLU A 279 22.33 -9.55 -19.48
N GLY A 280 21.92 -10.39 -20.45
CA GLY A 280 20.52 -10.48 -20.85
C GLY A 280 19.60 -10.92 -19.70
N ILE A 281 19.99 -11.94 -18.93
CA ILE A 281 19.21 -12.47 -17.81
C ILE A 281 19.12 -11.47 -16.65
N MET A 282 20.21 -10.79 -16.31
CA MET A 282 20.24 -9.80 -15.23
C MET A 282 19.22 -8.68 -15.47
N SER A 283 19.11 -8.17 -16.71
CA SER A 283 18.11 -7.15 -17.06
C SER A 283 16.65 -7.59 -16.79
N TRP A 284 16.34 -8.87 -16.93
CA TRP A 284 15.02 -9.42 -16.64
C TRP A 284 14.80 -9.74 -15.16
N ILE A 285 15.87 -10.02 -14.43
CA ILE A 285 15.83 -10.21 -12.98
C ILE A 285 15.40 -8.91 -12.29
N PHE A 286 15.96 -7.77 -12.67
CA PHE A 286 15.53 -6.45 -12.16
C PHE A 286 14.03 -6.19 -12.38
N VAL A 287 13.51 -6.50 -13.58
CA VAL A 287 12.07 -6.37 -13.87
C VAL A 287 11.23 -7.26 -12.95
N LEU A 288 11.71 -8.46 -12.65
CA LEU A 288 11.01 -9.41 -11.79
C LEU A 288 11.02 -8.93 -10.33
N GLU A 289 12.16 -8.46 -9.84
CA GLU A 289 12.37 -7.96 -8.49
C GLU A 289 11.45 -6.77 -8.18
N GLU A 290 11.54 -5.70 -8.96
CA GLU A 290 10.69 -4.52 -8.85
C GLU A 290 9.21 -4.82 -9.14
N GLY A 291 8.96 -5.79 -10.04
CA GLY A 291 7.61 -6.31 -10.29
C GLY A 291 7.02 -6.96 -9.04
N CYS A 292 7.81 -7.76 -8.33
CA CYS A 292 7.41 -8.37 -7.06
C CYS A 292 7.18 -7.31 -5.98
N LYS A 293 8.02 -6.28 -5.90
CA LYS A 293 7.83 -5.14 -4.98
C LYS A 293 6.46 -4.47 -5.17
N LEU A 294 6.13 -4.05 -6.40
CA LEU A 294 4.84 -3.45 -6.72
C LEU A 294 3.64 -4.37 -6.43
N LEU A 295 3.77 -5.66 -6.73
CA LEU A 295 2.70 -6.63 -6.44
C LEU A 295 2.47 -6.80 -4.94
N SER A 296 3.55 -6.88 -4.15
CA SER A 296 3.50 -6.93 -2.69
C SER A 296 2.77 -5.72 -2.10
N GLU A 297 3.14 -4.51 -2.52
CA GLU A 297 2.47 -3.26 -2.14
C GLU A 297 0.99 -3.27 -2.52
N GLY A 298 0.65 -3.74 -3.71
CA GLY A 298 -0.72 -3.92 -4.16
C GLY A 298 -1.54 -4.79 -3.20
N PHE A 299 -0.99 -5.92 -2.74
CA PHE A 299 -1.66 -6.78 -1.76
C PHE A 299 -1.84 -6.09 -0.40
N PHE A 300 -0.84 -5.36 0.10
CA PHE A 300 -0.97 -4.60 1.34
C PHE A 300 -2.00 -3.48 1.24
N MET A 301 -2.05 -2.78 0.10
CA MET A 301 -3.04 -1.75 -0.20
C MET A 301 -4.46 -2.31 -0.15
N ILE A 302 -4.69 -3.45 -0.81
CA ILE A 302 -5.98 -4.15 -0.79
C ILE A 302 -6.36 -4.55 0.64
N ALA A 303 -5.43 -5.14 1.39
CA ALA A 303 -5.67 -5.58 2.76
C ALA A 303 -6.09 -4.42 3.68
N ILE A 304 -5.37 -3.30 3.63
CA ILE A 304 -5.64 -2.13 4.48
C ILE A 304 -6.90 -1.40 4.03
N TYR A 305 -7.16 -1.30 2.73
CA TYR A 305 -8.43 -0.78 2.22
C TYR A 305 -9.63 -1.59 2.74
N CYS A 306 -9.55 -2.92 2.69
CA CYS A 306 -10.57 -3.80 3.24
C CYS A 306 -10.75 -3.59 4.74
N CYS A 307 -9.66 -3.46 5.51
CA CYS A 307 -9.73 -3.11 6.93
C CYS A 307 -10.45 -1.79 7.18
N TRP A 308 -10.18 -0.77 6.35
CA TRP A 308 -10.84 0.52 6.46
C TRP A 308 -12.34 0.44 6.18
N GLN A 309 -12.76 -0.30 5.15
CA GLN A 309 -14.17 -0.52 4.85
C GLN A 309 -14.88 -1.27 5.98
N MET A 310 -14.26 -2.32 6.51
CA MET A 310 -14.79 -3.08 7.65
C MET A 310 -14.93 -2.21 8.90
N ALA A 311 -13.91 -1.40 9.22
CA ALA A 311 -13.95 -0.47 10.36
C ALA A 311 -15.06 0.58 10.21
N LYS A 312 -15.25 1.11 9.00
CA LYS A 312 -16.31 2.08 8.71
C LYS A 312 -17.70 1.49 8.90
N ARG A 313 -17.94 0.27 8.39
CA ARG A 313 -19.23 -0.44 8.55
C ARG A 313 -19.54 -0.73 10.02
N ALA A 314 -18.57 -1.29 10.74
CA ALA A 314 -18.72 -1.62 12.16
C ALA A 314 -19.07 -0.39 13.03
N HIS A 315 -18.50 0.78 12.72
CA HIS A 315 -18.83 2.02 13.40
C HIS A 315 -20.30 2.43 13.20
N VAL A 316 -20.75 2.38 11.95
CA VAL A 316 -22.12 2.77 11.58
C VAL A 316 -23.14 1.84 12.24
N GLU A 317 -22.91 0.52 12.16
CA GLU A 317 -23.76 -0.48 12.82
C GLU A 317 -23.84 -0.25 14.33
N ARG A 318 -22.73 0.09 14.97
CA ARG A 318 -22.67 0.41 16.40
C ARG A 318 -23.48 1.67 16.73
N LEU A 319 -23.39 2.73 15.94
CA LEU A 319 -24.16 3.95 16.15
C LEU A 319 -25.67 3.68 16.01
N TYR A 320 -26.07 2.90 15.01
CA TYR A 320 -27.47 2.50 14.85
C TYR A 320 -27.98 1.69 16.05
N ALA A 321 -27.20 0.71 16.52
CA ALA A 321 -27.56 -0.12 17.67
C ALA A 321 -27.77 0.70 18.96
N LEU A 322 -26.95 1.73 19.18
CA LEU A 322 -27.11 2.65 20.31
C LEU A 322 -28.39 3.49 20.18
N GLN A 323 -28.65 4.05 19.00
CA GLN A 323 -29.86 4.83 18.75
C GLN A 323 -31.15 4.01 18.92
N THR A 324 -31.14 2.74 18.53
CA THR A 324 -32.30 1.85 18.73
C THR A 324 -32.51 1.51 20.20
N SER A 325 -31.44 1.24 20.95
CA SER A 325 -31.51 0.93 22.38
C SER A 325 -32.05 2.11 23.21
N ASP A 326 -31.64 3.35 22.87
CA ASP A 326 -32.14 4.56 23.53
C ASP A 326 -33.65 4.77 23.27
N ARG A 327 -34.11 4.50 22.04
CA ARG A 327 -35.52 4.62 21.67
C ARG A 327 -36.40 3.61 22.39
N GLU A 328 -35.95 2.36 22.49
CA GLU A 328 -36.67 1.30 23.21
C GLU A 328 -36.77 1.62 24.70
N SER A 329 -35.66 2.06 25.30
CA SER A 329 -35.62 2.48 26.71
C SER A 329 -36.56 3.65 27.00
N ALA A 330 -36.66 4.62 26.09
CA ALA A 330 -37.59 5.74 26.20
C ALA A 330 -39.06 5.33 26.03
N ALA A 331 -39.33 4.27 25.26
CA ALA A 331 -40.68 3.74 25.06
C ALA A 331 -41.19 2.95 26.28
N THR A 332 -40.33 2.21 26.98
CA THR A 332 -40.73 1.45 28.20
C THR A 332 -41.03 2.34 29.40
N VAL A 333 -40.52 3.58 29.42
CA VAL A 333 -40.74 4.53 30.53
C VAL A 333 -42.07 5.29 30.40
N ARG A 334 -42.69 5.29 29.22
CA ARG A 334 -44.02 5.88 28.97
C ARG A 334 -45.11 4.84 29.19
#